data_AF-A8LNF9-F1
#
_entry.id   AF-A8LNF9-F1
#
_cell.length_a   1.000
_cell.length_b   1.000
_cell.length_c   1.000
_cell.angle_alpha   90.00
_cell.angle_beta   90.00
_cell.angle_gamma   90.00
#
_symmetry.space_group_name_H-M   'P 1'
#
loop_
_entity.id
_entity.type
_entity.pdbx_description
1 polymer ?
#
loop_
_entity_poly.entity_id
_entity_poly.type
_entity_poly.pdbx_seq_one_letter_code
_entity_poly.pdbx_strand_id
1 'polypeptide(L)' 'MSKFGPTRGELWFRLGFSLFGLGLMGFALLTRGFGGIAWVEVVLIASAFFGGTAVWAARRLWQTRNRP' A
#
# COMPACT_ATOMS: atom_id res chain seq x y z
N MET A 1 5.99 1.92 27.89
CA MET A 1 5.81 3.28 27.32
C MET A 1 6.88 3.50 26.25
N SER A 2 6.52 3.38 24.97
CA SER A 2 7.41 3.67 23.84
C SER A 2 6.79 4.83 23.05
N LYS A 3 7.39 6.02 23.23
CA LYS A 3 6.83 7.35 22.93
C LYS A 3 6.83 7.74 21.44
N PHE A 4 7.32 6.90 20.53
CA PHE A 4 7.42 7.21 19.08
C PHE A 4 7.30 5.98 18.15
N GLY A 5 6.48 4.99 18.51
CA GLY A 5 6.14 3.89 17.61
C GLY A 5 4.76 4.12 16.98
N PRO A 6 4.57 3.96 15.65
CA PRO A 6 3.26 4.13 15.04
C PRO A 6 2.23 3.22 15.72
N THR A 7 1.11 3.81 16.12
CA THR A 7 0.01 3.11 16.79
C THR A 7 -0.51 1.99 15.87
N ARG A 8 -0.91 0.83 16.42
CA ARG A 8 -1.40 -0.31 15.62
C ARG A 8 -2.51 0.10 14.63
N GLY A 9 -3.38 1.04 15.03
CA GLY A 9 -4.43 1.59 14.17
C GLY A 9 -3.92 2.42 13.00
N GLU A 10 -2.86 3.20 13.19
CA GLU A 10 -2.23 4.03 12.14
C GLU A 10 -1.53 3.15 11.09
N LEU A 11 -0.98 2.02 11.53
CA LEU A 11 -0.35 1.04 10.66
C LEU A 11 -1.39 0.31 9.80
N TRP A 12 -2.51 -0.09 10.40
CA TRP A 12 -3.66 -0.68 9.70
C TRP A 12 -4.33 0.31 8.75
N PHE A 13 -4.45 1.59 9.15
CA PHE A 13 -4.98 2.65 8.28
C PHE A 13 -4.09 2.86 7.06
N ARG A 14 -2.76 2.91 7.23
CA ARG A 14 -1.79 2.99 6.11
C ARG A 14 -1.85 1.77 5.20
N LEU A 15 -2.02 0.58 5.76
CA LEU A 15 -2.23 -0.67 5.02
C LEU A 15 -3.52 -0.63 4.21
N GLY A 16 -4.63 -0.33 4.87
CA GLY A 16 -5.97 -0.26 4.27
C GLY A 16 -6.04 0.79 3.17
N PHE A 17 -5.52 2.00 3.41
CA PHE A 17 -5.46 3.05 2.41
C PHE A 17 -4.60 2.66 1.20
N SER A 18 -3.45 1.99 1.42
CA SER A 18 -2.62 1.52 0.31
C SER A 18 -3.29 0.40 -0.49
N LEU A 19 -3.94 -0.54 0.18
CA LEU A 19 -4.72 -1.61 -0.45
C LEU A 19 -5.91 -1.05 -1.23
N PHE A 20 -6.60 -0.06 -0.68
CA PHE A 20 -7.72 0.62 -1.34
C PHE A 20 -7.26 1.36 -2.60
N GLY A 21 -6.14 2.09 -2.52
CA GLY A 21 -5.53 2.75 -3.68
C GLY A 21 -5.08 1.76 -4.76
N LEU A 22 -4.45 0.64 -4.38
CA LEU A 22 -4.08 -0.43 -5.31
C LEU A 22 -5.31 -1.12 -5.92
N GLY A 23 -6.36 -1.33 -5.14
CA GLY A 23 -7.61 -1.92 -5.60
C GLY A 23 -8.33 -1.03 -6.62
N LEU A 24 -8.43 0.27 -6.33
CA LEU A 24 -8.97 1.25 -7.27
C LEU A 24 -8.13 1.35 -8.55
N MET A 25 -6.81 1.31 -8.43
CA MET A 25 -5.93 1.31 -9.59
C MET A 25 -6.11 0.05 -10.44
N GLY A 26 -6.14 -1.13 -9.82
CA GLY A 26 -6.42 -2.39 -10.52
C GLY A 26 -7.79 -2.37 -11.20
N PHE A 27 -8.80 -1.84 -10.52
CA PHE A 27 -10.15 -1.68 -11.09
C PHE A 27 -10.16 -0.71 -12.28
N ALA A 28 -9.45 0.42 -12.20
CA ALA A 28 -9.32 1.36 -13.30
C ALA A 28 -8.63 0.71 -14.51
N LEU A 29 -7.64 -0.15 -14.28
CA LEU A 29 -6.96 -0.89 -15.35
C LEU A 29 -7.87 -1.94 -16.02
N LEU A 30 -8.65 -2.66 -15.23
CA LEU A 30 -9.59 -3.67 -15.73
C LEU A 30 -10.74 -3.04 -16.54
N THR A 31 -11.19 -1.84 -16.14
CA THR A 31 -12.34 -1.16 -16.76
C THR A 31 -11.97 -0.27 -17.95
N ARG A 32 -10.81 0.41 -17.89
CA ARG A 32 -10.41 1.40 -18.91
C ARG A 32 -9.34 0.91 -19.87
N GLY A 33 -8.59 -0.14 -19.51
CA GLY A 33 -7.45 -0.63 -20.28
C GLY A 33 -6.26 0.34 -20.30
N PHE A 34 -5.09 -0.15 -20.74
CA PHE A 34 -3.87 0.66 -20.84
C PHE A 34 -3.90 1.53 -22.11
N GLY A 35 -4.33 2.79 -21.96
CA GLY A 35 -4.33 3.78 -23.03
C GLY A 35 -2.97 4.48 -23.21
N GLY A 36 -1.96 3.76 -23.68
CA GLY A 36 -0.63 4.33 -24.03
C GLY A 36 0.43 4.25 -22.93
N ILE A 37 1.67 4.59 -23.30
CA ILE A 37 2.87 4.43 -22.45
C ILE A 37 2.80 5.22 -21.14
N ALA A 38 2.14 6.38 -21.14
CA ALA A 38 1.94 7.19 -19.94
C ALA A 38 1.19 6.42 -18.84
N TRP A 39 0.22 5.56 -19.19
CA TRP A 39 -0.47 4.73 -18.20
C TRP A 39 0.45 3.68 -17.58
N VAL A 40 1.39 3.14 -18.34
CA VAL A 40 2.36 2.15 -17.82
C VAL A 40 3.25 2.79 -16.76
N GLU A 41 3.75 4.00 -17.01
CA GLU A 41 4.56 4.74 -16.02
C GLU A 41 3.76 5.08 -14.76
N VAL A 42 2.52 5.56 -14.92
CA VAL A 42 1.64 5.86 -13.77
C VAL A 42 1.38 4.61 -12.94
N VAL A 43 1.06 3.49 -13.59
CA VAL A 43 0.82 2.21 -12.91
C VAL A 43 2.08 1.72 -12.23
N LEU A 44 3.24 1.79 -12.89
CA LEU A 44 4.51 1.35 -12.35
C LEU A 44 4.90 2.16 -11.10
N ILE A 45 4.81 3.49 -11.17
CA ILE A 45 5.12 4.38 -10.04
C ILE A 45 4.11 4.19 -8.91
N ALA A 46 2.81 4.15 -9.23
CA ALA A 46 1.77 3.98 -8.22
C ALA A 46 1.84 2.60 -7.56
N SER A 47 2.09 1.52 -8.31
CA SER A 47 2.25 0.18 -7.74
C SER A 47 3.54 0.07 -6.92
N ALA A 48 4.63 0.70 -7.33
CA ALA A 48 5.84 0.78 -6.53
C ALA A 48 5.61 1.57 -5.23
N PHE A 49 4.92 2.70 -5.29
CA PHE A 49 4.68 3.57 -4.12
C PHE A 49 3.67 2.97 -3.15
N PHE A 50 2.48 2.60 -3.63
CA PHE A 50 1.44 2.00 -2.80
C PHE A 50 1.77 0.57 -2.41
N GLY A 51 2.33 -0.22 -3.33
CA GLY A 51 2.79 -1.59 -3.04
C GLY A 51 3.96 -1.62 -2.07
N GLY A 52 4.96 -0.75 -2.25
CA GLY A 52 6.06 -0.61 -1.30
C GLY A 52 5.58 -0.20 0.09
N THR A 53 4.63 0.74 0.16
CA THR A 53 4.03 1.19 1.43
C THR A 53 3.22 0.07 2.10
N ALA A 54 2.44 -0.69 1.32
CA ALA A 54 1.67 -1.84 1.81
C ALA A 54 2.58 -2.95 2.34
N VAL A 55 3.64 -3.31 1.62
CA VAL A 55 4.62 -4.33 2.06
C VAL A 55 5.37 -3.86 3.32
N TRP A 56 5.77 -2.59 3.38
CA TRP A 56 6.44 -2.03 4.55
C TRP A 56 5.54 -2.05 5.79
N ALA A 57 4.27 -1.65 5.65
CA ALA A 57 3.30 -1.69 6.72
C ALA A 57 2.93 -3.14 7.12
N ALA A 58 2.78 -4.07 6.17
CA ALA A 58 2.58 -5.50 6.45
C ALA A 58 3.77 -6.11 7.22
N ARG A 59 5.00 -5.84 6.79
CA ARG A 59 6.22 -6.28 7.49
C ARG A 59 6.27 -5.75 8.92
N ARG A 60 5.96 -4.46 9.11
CA ARG A 60 5.96 -3.84 10.44
C ARG A 60 4.85 -4.44 11.32
N LEU A 61 3.67 -4.72 10.77
CA LEU A 61 2.58 -5.37 11.51
C LEU A 61 3.00 -6.78 11.96
N TRP A 62 3.63 -7.54 11.07
CA TRP A 62 4.10 -8.90 11.35
C TRP A 62 5.20 -8.91 12.44
N GLN A 63 6.14 -7.97 12.38
CA GLN A 63 7.16 -7.78 13.42
C GLN A 63 6.56 -7.37 14.77
N THR A 64 5.47 -6.59 14.77
CA THR A 64 4.78 -6.19 16.01
C THR A 64 3.94 -7.32 16.61
N ARG A 65 3.60 -8.35 15.81
CA ARG A 65 2.89 -9.56 16.27
C ARG A 65 3.83 -10.65 16.77
N ASN A 66 5.10 -10.65 16.35
CA ASN A 66 6.12 -11.62 16.76
C ASN A 66 7.00 -11.18 17.96
N ARG A 67 6.62 -10.13 18.70
CA ARG A 67 7.22 -9.87 20.01
C ARG A 67 6.43 -10.66 21.06
N PRO A 68 7.03 -11.67 21.73
CA PRO A 68 6.38 -12.43 22.80
C PRO A 68 6.03 -11.53 23.99
#